data_AF-A0A9C9Q5A4-F1
#
_entry.id   AF-A0A9C9Q5A4-F1
#
_cell.length_a   1.000
_cell.length_b   1.000
_cell.length_c   1.000
_cell.angle_alpha   90.00
_cell.angle_beta   90.00
_cell.angle_gamma   90.00
#
_symmetry.space_group_name_H-M   'P 1'
#
loop_
_entity.id
_entity.type
_entity.pdbx_description
1 polymer ?
#
loop_
_entity_poly.entity_id
_entity_poly.type
_entity_poly.pdbx_seq_one_letter_code
_entity_poly.pdbx_strand_id
1 'polypeptide(L)'
;MAELLAPNAKTIEQLYTHHFAGMTAHAIELDELEAARKQLFSWVRTALTENERKFLLSIKQGEPDWSLMPFDHIQELPAIQWKLRNIKRMSELTHATALDRLRDFRSASLCLKIHPVISHYL
;
A
#
# COMPACT_ATOMS: atom_id res chain seq x y z
N MET A 1 -6.55 -2.13 -4.23
CA MET A 1 -6.35 -1.08 -3.22
C MET A 1 -6.01 -1.73 -1.91
N ALA A 2 -6.86 -2.61 -1.35
CA ALA A 2 -6.49 -3.44 -0.19
C ALA A 2 -5.17 -4.22 -0.39
N GLU A 3 -4.97 -4.84 -1.56
CA GLU A 3 -3.73 -5.57 -1.88
C GLU A 3 -2.47 -4.70 -1.95
N LEU A 4 -2.60 -3.38 -2.15
CA LEU A 4 -1.44 -2.47 -2.09
C LEU A 4 -1.03 -2.21 -0.63
N LEU A 5 -2.02 -2.11 0.26
CA LEU A 5 -1.82 -1.83 1.68
C LEU A 5 -1.49 -3.08 2.50
N ALA A 6 -1.93 -4.25 2.02
CA ALA A 6 -1.60 -5.56 2.54
C ALA A 6 -1.18 -6.48 1.38
N PRO A 7 0.07 -6.35 0.91
CA PRO A 7 0.55 -7.13 -0.22
C PRO A 7 0.72 -8.62 0.13
N ASN A 8 0.51 -9.47 -0.87
CA ASN A 8 0.74 -10.90 -0.73
C ASN A 8 2.25 -11.22 -0.75
N ALA A 9 2.71 -11.98 0.24
CA ALA A 9 4.07 -12.48 0.30
C ALA A 9 4.26 -13.69 -0.63
N LYS A 10 4.47 -13.43 -1.92
CA LYS A 10 4.95 -14.44 -2.89
C LYS A 10 6.44 -14.67 -2.78
N THR A 11 6.92 -15.90 -2.88
CA THR A 11 8.35 -16.21 -3.01
C THR A 11 8.93 -15.54 -4.26
N ILE A 12 10.15 -14.99 -4.15
CA ILE A 12 10.85 -14.31 -5.26
C ILE A 12 12.11 -15.03 -5.73
N GLU A 13 12.46 -16.18 -5.12
CA GLU A 13 13.67 -16.95 -5.41
C GLU A 13 13.88 -17.21 -6.92
N GLN A 14 12.90 -17.79 -7.61
CA GLN A 14 13.04 -18.07 -9.05
C GLN A 14 13.23 -16.79 -9.87
N LEU A 15 12.50 -15.72 -9.54
CA LEU A 15 12.61 -14.44 -10.23
C LEU A 15 14.00 -13.82 -10.00
N TYR A 16 14.50 -13.89 -8.77
CA TYR A 16 15.83 -13.42 -8.40
C TYR A 16 16.91 -14.18 -9.19
N THR A 17 16.88 -15.51 -9.18
CA THR A 17 17.89 -16.34 -9.86
C THR A 17 17.93 -16.09 -11.36
N HIS A 18 16.78 -15.92 -12.01
CA HIS A 18 16.72 -15.78 -13.47
C HIS A 18 16.88 -14.35 -13.98
N HIS A 19 16.54 -13.34 -13.18
CA HIS A 19 16.40 -11.96 -13.67
C HIS A 19 17.13 -10.91 -12.83
N PHE A 20 17.88 -11.32 -11.80
CA PHE A 20 18.54 -10.38 -10.89
C PHE A 20 19.94 -10.80 -10.50
N ALA A 21 20.13 -12.08 -10.13
CA ALA A 21 21.43 -12.62 -9.75
C ALA A 21 22.47 -12.43 -10.86
N GLY A 22 23.59 -11.78 -10.53
CA GLY A 22 24.67 -11.49 -11.48
C GLY A 22 24.37 -10.40 -12.52
N MET A 23 23.19 -9.77 -12.47
CA MET A 23 22.82 -8.66 -13.38
C MET A 23 23.00 -7.26 -12.75
N THR A 24 23.32 -7.19 -11.46
CA THR A 24 23.48 -5.94 -10.72
C THR A 24 24.94 -5.53 -10.61
N ALA A 25 25.21 -4.22 -10.59
CA ALA A 25 26.57 -3.67 -10.42
C ALA A 25 27.18 -4.01 -9.05
N HIS A 26 26.33 -4.16 -8.03
CA HIS A 26 26.68 -4.64 -6.71
C HIS A 26 25.86 -5.90 -6.43
N ALA A 27 26.51 -6.96 -5.96
CA ALA A 27 25.81 -8.17 -5.53
C ALA A 27 24.89 -7.82 -4.35
N ILE A 28 23.64 -8.24 -4.45
CA ILE A 28 22.63 -8.12 -3.40
C ILE A 28 22.08 -9.52 -3.22
N GLU A 29 22.17 -10.05 -2.00
CA GLU A 29 21.72 -11.41 -1.70
C GLU A 29 20.18 -11.48 -1.65
N LEU A 30 19.63 -12.66 -1.96
CA LEU A 30 18.19 -12.90 -1.92
C LEU A 30 17.59 -12.56 -0.54
N ASP A 31 18.27 -12.96 0.53
CA ASP A 31 17.83 -12.72 1.90
C ASP A 31 17.73 -11.23 2.24
N GLU A 32 18.61 -10.39 1.66
CA GLU A 32 18.57 -8.94 1.83
C GLU A 32 17.33 -8.35 1.17
N LEU A 33 17.00 -8.80 -0.06
CA LEU A 33 15.78 -8.38 -0.76
C LEU A 33 14.51 -8.82 -0.02
N GLU A 34 14.51 -10.04 0.54
CA GLU A 34 13.39 -10.52 1.34
C GLU A 34 13.22 -9.72 2.64
N ALA A 35 14.32 -9.38 3.31
CA ALA A 35 14.32 -8.55 4.51
C ALA A 35 13.79 -7.15 4.21
N ALA A 36 14.31 -6.49 3.16
CA ALA A 36 13.85 -5.18 2.71
C ALA A 36 12.36 -5.20 2.37
N ARG A 37 11.88 -6.25 1.71
CA ARG A 37 10.46 -6.41 1.38
C ARG A 37 9.57 -6.61 2.61
N LYS A 38 10.01 -7.39 3.60
CA LYS A 38 9.29 -7.54 4.88
C LYS A 38 9.18 -6.19 5.60
N GLN A 39 10.26 -5.41 5.61
CA GLN A 39 10.27 -4.06 6.18
C GLN A 39 9.31 -3.13 5.43
N LEU A 40 9.32 -3.14 4.10
CA LEU A 40 8.40 -2.36 3.27
C LEU A 40 6.95 -2.70 3.59
N PHE A 41 6.61 -3.99 3.71
CA PHE A 41 5.24 -4.42 4.04
C PHE A 41 4.83 -3.96 5.44
N SER A 42 5.73 -4.01 6.41
CA SER A 42 5.48 -3.48 7.76
C SER A 42 5.25 -1.96 7.73
N TRP A 43 6.10 -1.23 7.01
CA TRP A 43 6.01 0.22 6.91
C TRP A 43 4.73 0.68 6.22
N VAL A 44 4.34 0.07 5.09
CA VAL A 44 3.10 0.43 4.37
C VAL A 44 1.87 0.33 5.28
N ARG A 45 1.85 -0.61 6.22
CA ARG A 45 0.73 -0.77 7.16
C ARG A 45 0.59 0.42 8.11
N THR A 46 1.70 1.04 8.48
CA THR A 46 1.74 2.14 9.46
C THR A 46 1.87 3.52 8.82
N ALA A 47 2.25 3.60 7.54
CA ALA A 47 2.58 4.85 6.86
C ALA A 47 1.40 5.82 6.67
N LEU A 48 0.16 5.31 6.59
CA LEU A 48 -1.00 6.17 6.34
C LEU A 48 -1.44 6.91 7.61
N THR A 49 -1.81 8.18 7.44
CA THR A 49 -2.56 8.96 8.41
C THR A 49 -4.04 8.58 8.40
N GLU A 50 -4.80 9.00 9.41
CA GLU A 50 -6.25 8.74 9.44
C GLU A 50 -6.99 9.42 8.29
N ASN A 51 -6.59 10.63 7.91
CA ASN A 51 -7.20 11.34 6.78
C ASN A 51 -6.94 10.64 5.46
N GLU A 52 -5.71 10.18 5.21
CA GLU A 52 -5.38 9.41 3.99
C GLU A 52 -6.16 8.09 3.94
N ARG A 53 -6.34 7.41 5.08
CA ARG A 53 -7.19 6.19 5.15
C ARG A 53 -8.65 6.50 4.78
N LYS A 54 -9.23 7.54 5.39
CA LYS A 54 -10.61 7.98 5.08
C LYS A 54 -10.74 8.39 3.63
N PHE A 55 -9.74 9.08 3.08
CA PHE A 55 -9.70 9.45 1.67
C PHE A 55 -9.72 8.22 0.77
N LEU A 56 -8.86 7.23 1.00
CA LEU A 56 -8.85 5.98 0.24
C LEU A 56 -10.18 5.21 0.32
N LEU A 57 -10.86 5.23 1.46
CA LEU A 57 -12.20 4.66 1.62
C LEU A 57 -13.23 5.43 0.79
N SER A 58 -13.22 6.76 0.82
CA SER A 58 -14.12 7.61 0.03
C SER A 58 -13.94 7.38 -1.49
N ILE A 59 -12.69 7.30 -1.97
CA ILE A 59 -12.37 6.89 -3.34
C ILE A 59 -12.99 5.53 -3.63
N LYS A 60 -12.80 4.56 -2.74
CA LYS A 60 -13.27 3.18 -2.93
C LYS A 60 -14.79 3.10 -2.93
N GLN A 61 -15.49 3.98 -2.21
CA GLN A 61 -16.95 4.13 -2.22
C GLN A 61 -17.47 4.73 -3.54
N GLY A 62 -16.62 5.48 -4.26
CA GLY A 62 -16.98 6.14 -5.51
C GLY A 62 -17.36 7.61 -5.33
N GLU A 63 -17.34 8.10 -4.09
CA GLU A 63 -17.64 9.48 -3.69
C GLU A 63 -16.43 10.03 -2.91
N PRO A 64 -15.40 10.53 -3.61
CA PRO A 64 -14.20 11.07 -2.98
C PRO A 64 -14.50 12.26 -2.07
N ASP A 65 -13.96 12.24 -0.86
CA ASP A 65 -13.92 13.42 0.01
C ASP A 65 -12.58 14.14 -0.17
N TRP A 66 -12.57 15.10 -1.09
CA TRP A 66 -11.37 15.86 -1.44
C TRP A 66 -10.86 16.73 -0.29
N SER A 67 -11.71 17.08 0.68
CA SER A 67 -11.33 17.92 1.83
C SER A 67 -10.33 17.24 2.77
N LEU A 68 -10.18 15.92 2.66
CA LEU A 68 -9.26 15.13 3.49
C LEU A 68 -7.79 15.23 3.05
N MET A 69 -7.53 15.77 1.86
CA MET A 69 -6.19 15.88 1.30
C MET A 69 -5.81 17.34 1.07
N PRO A 70 -4.60 17.78 1.43
CA PRO A 70 -4.17 19.18 1.31
C PRO A 70 -3.70 19.56 -0.10
N PHE A 71 -4.00 18.73 -1.11
CA PHE A 71 -3.45 18.87 -2.45
C PHE A 71 -4.48 19.46 -3.40
N ASP A 72 -4.19 20.66 -3.89
CA ASP A 72 -4.92 21.25 -5.00
C ASP A 72 -4.83 20.33 -6.24
N HIS A 73 -5.92 20.24 -6.99
CA HIS A 73 -6.00 19.45 -8.24
C HIS A 73 -5.84 17.92 -8.09
N ILE A 74 -5.92 17.36 -6.87
CA ILE A 74 -5.86 15.89 -6.69
C ILE A 74 -6.92 15.14 -7.53
N GLN A 75 -8.09 15.74 -7.75
CA GLN A 75 -9.16 15.21 -8.60
C GLN A 75 -8.79 15.10 -10.10
N GLU A 76 -7.75 15.82 -10.52
CA GLU A 76 -7.28 15.86 -11.91
C GLU A 76 -6.26 14.75 -12.18
N LEU A 77 -5.74 14.09 -11.14
CA LEU A 77 -4.74 13.05 -11.29
C LEU A 77 -5.31 11.87 -12.12
N PRO A 78 -4.66 11.52 -13.26
CA PRO A 78 -5.17 10.48 -14.16
C PRO A 78 -5.41 9.14 -13.47
N ALA A 79 -4.55 8.77 -12.51
CA ALA A 79 -4.68 7.55 -11.73
C ALA A 79 -5.96 7.52 -10.89
N ILE A 80 -6.35 8.66 -10.30
CA ILE A 80 -7.56 8.78 -9.48
C ILE A 80 -8.80 8.72 -10.37
N GLN A 81 -8.80 9.46 -11.48
CA GLN A 81 -9.90 9.44 -12.46
C GLN A 81 -10.13 8.03 -13.02
N TRP A 82 -9.04 7.35 -13.40
CA TRP A 82 -9.11 5.96 -13.86
C TRP A 82 -9.66 5.03 -12.79
N LYS A 83 -9.24 5.23 -11.53
CA LYS A 83 -9.73 4.42 -10.41
C LYS A 83 -11.23 4.59 -10.20
N LEU A 84 -11.73 5.81 -10.23
CA LEU A 84 -13.16 6.13 -10.08
C LEU A 84 -13.98 5.56 -11.23
N ARG A 85 -13.47 5.65 -12.47
CA ARG A 85 -14.11 5.02 -13.64
C ARG A 85 -14.25 3.51 -13.47
N ASN A 86 -13.22 2.84 -12.94
CA ASN A 86 -13.27 1.40 -12.71
C ASN A 86 -14.24 1.03 -11.61
N ILE A 87 -14.32 1.81 -10.52
CA ILE A 87 -15.27 1.57 -9.43
C ILE A 87 -16.71 1.66 -9.94
N LYS A 88 -17.03 2.68 -10.74
CA LYS A 88 -18.35 2.85 -11.37
C LYS A 88 -18.76 1.69 -12.29
N ARG A 89 -17.81 0.86 -12.72
CA ARG A 89 -18.04 -0.31 -13.60
C ARG A 89 -18.12 -1.63 -12.83
N MET A 90 -17.88 -1.63 -11.52
CA MET A 90 -17.98 -2.84 -10.69
C MET A 90 -19.45 -3.21 -10.47
N SER A 91 -19.75 -4.51 -10.37
CA SER A 91 -21.04 -4.93 -9.82
C SER A 91 -21.12 -4.62 -8.33
N GLU A 92 -22.33 -4.42 -7.81
CA GLU A 92 -22.57 -4.11 -6.39
C GLU A 92 -21.89 -5.11 -5.45
N LEU A 93 -22.03 -6.41 -5.72
CA LEU A 93 -21.42 -7.47 -4.91
C LEU A 93 -19.88 -7.38 -4.90
N THR A 94 -19.27 -7.18 -6.07
CA THR A 94 -17.81 -7.07 -6.19
C THR A 94 -17.31 -5.79 -5.52
N HIS A 95 -18.07 -4.70 -5.65
CA HIS A 95 -17.75 -3.41 -5.05
C HIS A 95 -17.81 -3.48 -3.52
N ALA A 96 -18.87 -4.05 -2.96
CA ALA A 96 -19.05 -4.28 -1.53
C ALA A 96 -17.92 -5.16 -0.96
N THR A 97 -17.63 -6.30 -1.59
CA THR A 97 -16.52 -7.18 -1.17
C THR A 97 -15.19 -6.44 -1.13
N ALA A 98 -14.93 -5.60 -2.14
CA ALA A 98 -13.68 -4.87 -2.23
C ALA A 98 -13.61 -3.66 -1.27
N LEU A 99 -14.75 -3.15 -0.81
CA LEU A 99 -14.85 -2.15 0.26
C LEU A 99 -14.57 -2.80 1.62
N ASP A 100 -15.16 -3.95 1.90
CA ASP A 100 -14.99 -4.65 3.18
C ASP A 100 -13.53 -5.08 3.37
N ARG A 101 -12.89 -5.63 2.33
CA ARG A 101 -11.44 -5.91 2.36
C ARG A 101 -10.59 -4.68 2.70
N LEU A 102 -11.00 -3.49 2.30
CA LEU A 102 -10.29 -2.25 2.62
C LEU A 102 -10.60 -1.77 4.04
N ARG A 103 -11.81 -2.04 4.55
CA ARG A 103 -12.20 -1.74 5.94
C ARG A 103 -11.47 -2.63 6.93
N ASP A 104 -11.35 -3.92 6.65
CA ASP A 104 -10.71 -4.91 7.54
C ASP A 104 -9.23 -4.59 7.82
N PHE A 105 -8.60 -3.83 6.92
CA PHE A 105 -7.27 -3.27 7.14
C PHE A 105 -7.16 -2.41 8.42
N ARG A 106 -8.27 -1.83 8.95
CA ARG A 106 -8.32 -1.09 10.23
C ARG A 106 -7.77 -1.89 11.42
N SER A 107 -8.02 -3.20 11.46
CA SER A 107 -7.92 -3.97 12.70
C SER A 107 -6.48 -4.34 13.09
N ALA A 108 -5.53 -4.17 12.18
CA ALA A 108 -4.16 -4.67 12.39
C ALA A 108 -3.10 -3.59 12.65
N SER A 109 -3.49 -2.31 12.72
CA SER A 109 -2.56 -1.19 12.99
C SER A 109 -2.48 -0.76 14.47
N LEU A 110 -3.24 -1.40 15.37
CA LEU A 110 -3.28 -0.98 16.78
C LEU A 110 -2.18 -1.58 17.67
N CYS A 111 -1.33 -2.47 17.15
CA CYS A 111 -0.27 -3.11 17.91
C CYS A 111 1.04 -2.93 17.13
N LEU A 112 1.86 -1.93 17.50
CA LEU A 112 3.30 -1.73 17.19
C LEU A 112 3.73 -0.24 17.22
N LYS A 113 3.09 0.61 18.03
CA LYS A 113 3.67 1.93 18.38
C LYS A 113 4.57 1.83 19.61
N ILE A 114 5.63 1.02 19.61
CA ILE A 114 6.81 1.23 20.47
C ILE A 114 8.06 0.59 19.82
N HIS A 115 8.86 1.39 19.11
CA HIS A 115 10.32 1.31 19.22
C HIS A 115 11.01 2.56 18.63
N PRO A 116 11.74 3.34 19.44
CA PRO A 116 12.64 4.38 18.96
C PRO A 116 14.03 3.77 18.76
N VAL A 117 14.49 3.60 17.52
CA VAL A 117 15.90 3.31 17.25
C VAL A 117 16.32 4.07 16.01
N ILE A 118 16.60 5.37 16.15
CA ILE A 118 17.75 6.06 15.52
C ILE A 118 18.04 7.32 16.37
N SER A 119 18.97 7.21 17.32
CA SER A 119 19.69 8.36 17.88
C SER A 119 21.03 7.89 18.43
N HIS A 120 21.92 7.49 17.53
CA HIS A 120 23.35 7.42 17.82
C HIS A 120 24.14 7.68 16.54
N TYR A 121 24.13 8.95 16.14
CA TYR A 121 25.18 9.62 15.38
C TYR A 121 25.12 11.12 15.75
N LEU A 122 25.44 11.40 17.01
CA LEU A 122 26.10 12.60 17.55
C LEU A 122 26.67 12.22 18.91
#